data_AF-A0A3B0PI22-F1
#
_entry.id   AF-A0A3B0PI22-F1
#
_cell.length_a   1.000
_cell.length_b   1.000
_cell.length_c   1.000
_cell.angle_alpha   90.00
_cell.angle_beta   90.00
_cell.angle_gamma   90.00
#
_symmetry.space_group_name_H-M   'P 1'
#
loop_
_entity.id
_entity.type
_entity.pdbx_description
1 polymer ?
#
loop_
_entity_poly.entity_id
_entity_poly.type
_entity_poly.pdbx_seq_one_letter_code
_entity_poly.pdbx_strand_id
1 'polypeptide(L)'
;MKRKNILKFVSLLGIGSFVMLAAASCTTATTPTPNPEPTPTPNPNPPSGGMNGGNTSTPNPNPPSGGMNGGDTNPGNGGGTDNAAQQLAAARTALTTLINSRTQNTELYVDYAKIQDTLVKTYDAAKAVLDNTASTTQNINQAKTTLETAINAAASSKQTFNQQNNALVTAYNQLKTAVGNESAALAKVEDAKFARIKENLVTLYNAGKMLIAKPLEGIDGAVLDVDQVTQANTKLQEATNENSLTQQTQNATNLADSFVKQVINKTKITGTTNTEKQPGNYSFVGYSVDLNTITTRTGNNSQTSSSSDNLPSW
;
A
#
# COMPACT_ATOMS: atom_id res chain seq x y z
N MET A 1 36.85 -44.02 -7.70
CA MET A 1 35.58 -43.33 -7.96
C MET A 1 35.52 -42.07 -7.10
N LYS A 2 35.71 -40.89 -7.72
CA LYS A 2 35.83 -39.59 -7.02
C LYS A 2 34.45 -38.91 -6.94
N ARG A 3 34.05 -38.50 -5.74
CA ARG A 3 32.83 -37.73 -5.46
C ARG A 3 33.03 -36.28 -5.91
N LYS A 4 32.04 -35.70 -6.60
CA LYS A 4 31.96 -34.26 -6.89
C LYS A 4 30.82 -33.67 -6.06
N ASN A 5 31.17 -32.91 -5.02
CA ASN A 5 30.23 -32.01 -4.35
C ASN A 5 30.22 -30.70 -5.14
N ILE A 6 29.06 -30.36 -5.71
CA ILE A 6 28.80 -29.03 -6.28
C ILE A 6 28.39 -28.10 -5.15
N LEU A 7 29.30 -27.19 -4.82
CA LEU A 7 29.07 -26.07 -3.91
C LEU A 7 28.47 -24.93 -4.75
N LYS A 8 27.18 -24.62 -4.55
CA LYS A 8 26.55 -23.45 -5.17
C LYS A 8 26.68 -22.26 -4.22
N PHE A 9 27.55 -21.32 -4.59
CA PHE A 9 27.54 -19.96 -4.05
C PHE A 9 26.33 -19.22 -4.62
N VAL A 10 25.31 -19.00 -3.80
CA VAL A 10 24.29 -17.98 -4.09
C VAL A 10 24.88 -16.66 -3.58
N SER A 11 25.26 -15.81 -4.52
CA SER A 11 25.73 -14.45 -4.27
C SER A 11 24.64 -13.66 -3.53
N LEU A 12 24.99 -13.22 -2.32
CA LEU A 12 24.30 -12.23 -1.53
C LEU A 12 24.92 -10.86 -1.85
N LEU A 13 24.36 -10.17 -2.85
CA LEU A 13 24.50 -8.72 -3.05
C LEU A 13 23.05 -8.21 -3.07
N GLY A 14 22.57 -7.31 -2.21
CA GLY A 14 23.29 -6.30 -1.46
C GLY A 14 22.82 -4.92 -1.93
N ILE A 15 21.96 -4.31 -1.08
CA ILE A 15 21.78 -2.87 -0.89
C ILE A 15 20.65 -2.21 -1.70
N GLY A 16 19.66 -1.73 -0.94
CA GLY A 16 18.68 -0.73 -1.33
C GLY A 16 17.76 -0.32 -0.17
N SER A 17 18.23 -0.40 1.08
CA SER A 17 17.50 0.11 2.25
C SER A 17 17.54 1.64 2.24
N PHE A 18 16.51 2.27 1.68
CA PHE A 18 16.26 3.69 1.93
C PHE A 18 15.50 3.81 3.26
N VAL A 19 16.25 4.02 4.34
CA VAL A 19 15.69 4.54 5.58
C VAL A 19 15.41 6.02 5.34
N MET A 20 14.14 6.37 5.09
CA MET A 20 13.72 7.76 5.21
C MET A 20 13.72 8.11 6.70
N LEU A 21 14.75 8.82 7.13
CA LEU A 21 14.84 9.44 8.44
C LEU A 21 13.80 10.58 8.48
N ALA A 22 12.60 10.30 9.02
CA ALA A 22 11.63 11.35 9.31
C ALA A 22 12.17 12.16 10.50
N ALA A 23 12.60 13.39 10.23
CA ALA A 23 12.85 14.37 11.26
C ALA A 23 11.52 14.69 11.97
N ALA A 24 11.44 14.39 13.26
CA ALA A 24 10.42 14.94 14.14
C ALA A 24 10.62 16.45 14.23
N SER A 25 9.86 17.22 13.45
CA SER A 25 9.72 18.66 13.63
C SER A 25 8.34 18.95 14.21
N CYS A 26 8.31 19.22 15.51
CA CYS A 26 7.17 19.86 16.17
C CYS A 26 7.02 21.27 15.60
N THR A 27 5.98 21.51 14.80
CA THR A 27 5.46 22.86 14.56
C THR A 27 3.94 22.84 14.57
N THR A 28 3.41 23.66 15.48
CA THR A 28 2.04 24.13 15.69
C THR A 28 1.06 24.01 14.52
N ALA A 29 -0.14 23.52 14.84
CA ALA A 29 -1.32 23.60 14.00
C ALA A 29 -1.60 25.04 13.57
N THR A 30 -1.67 25.28 12.26
CA THR A 30 -2.25 26.49 11.69
C THR A 30 -3.60 26.15 11.09
N THR A 31 -4.60 26.91 11.52
CA THR A 31 -6.01 26.88 11.10
C THR A 31 -6.12 27.02 9.58
N PRO A 32 -7.02 26.30 8.89
CA PRO A 32 -7.19 26.45 7.45
C PRO A 32 -7.77 27.82 7.10
N THR A 33 -7.08 28.56 6.23
CA THR A 33 -7.57 29.76 5.56
C THR A 33 -8.81 29.42 4.72
N PRO A 34 -9.90 30.22 4.74
CA PRO A 34 -11.08 29.95 3.92
C PRO A 34 -10.76 29.97 2.43
N ASN A 35 -11.32 28.97 1.73
CA ASN A 35 -11.35 28.86 0.28
C ASN A 35 -11.95 30.12 -0.37
N PRO A 36 -11.29 30.77 -1.35
CA PRO A 36 -11.90 31.88 -2.08
C PRO A 36 -13.08 31.39 -2.93
N GLU A 37 -14.16 32.17 -2.87
CA GLU A 37 -15.41 31.98 -3.59
C GLU A 37 -15.17 31.98 -5.12
N PRO A 38 -15.79 31.06 -5.89
CA PRO A 38 -15.62 31.03 -7.34
C PRO A 38 -16.26 32.26 -7.99
N THR A 39 -15.48 32.96 -8.82
CA THR A 39 -15.95 34.05 -9.66
C THR A 39 -17.02 33.54 -10.66
N PRO A 40 -18.14 34.26 -10.84
CA PRO A 40 -19.18 33.83 -11.76
C PRO A 40 -18.71 33.95 -13.22
N THR A 41 -18.92 32.87 -13.98
CA THR A 41 -18.79 32.80 -15.43
C THR A 41 -19.66 33.87 -16.14
N PRO A 42 -19.13 34.60 -17.14
CA PRO A 42 -19.93 35.55 -17.92
C PRO A 42 -21.02 34.82 -18.73
N ASN A 43 -22.25 35.30 -18.61
CA ASN A 43 -23.43 34.82 -19.34
C ASN A 43 -23.29 35.11 -20.85
N PRO A 44 -23.78 34.24 -21.77
CA PRO A 44 -23.77 34.53 -23.20
C PRO A 44 -24.75 35.65 -23.55
N ASN A 45 -24.32 36.54 -24.44
CA ASN A 45 -25.11 37.65 -24.98
C ASN A 45 -26.33 37.13 -25.79
N PRO A 46 -27.56 37.64 -25.60
CA PRO A 46 -28.68 37.30 -26.46
C PRO A 46 -28.64 38.06 -27.80
N PRO A 47 -29.29 37.54 -28.85
CA PRO A 47 -29.21 38.07 -30.20
C PRO A 47 -30.03 39.35 -30.37
N SER A 48 -29.56 40.18 -31.30
CA SER A 48 -30.22 41.40 -31.77
C SER A 48 -31.67 41.16 -32.21
N GLY A 49 -32.60 41.94 -31.67
CA GLY A 49 -33.97 42.09 -32.15
C GLY A 49 -34.44 43.51 -31.87
N GLY A 50 -34.80 44.24 -32.93
CA GLY A 50 -35.01 45.69 -32.88
C GLY A 50 -36.36 46.14 -32.32
N MET A 51 -36.50 47.47 -32.17
CA MET A 51 -37.61 48.29 -32.67
C MET A 51 -37.41 49.77 -32.27
N ASN A 52 -37.27 50.60 -33.31
CA ASN A 52 -37.99 51.86 -33.57
C ASN A 52 -38.21 52.92 -32.46
N GLY A 53 -37.77 54.16 -32.76
CA GLY A 53 -38.61 55.35 -32.58
C GLY A 53 -38.09 56.46 -31.64
N GLY A 54 -37.83 57.65 -32.20
CA GLY A 54 -38.14 58.91 -31.50
C GLY A 54 -37.01 59.91 -31.24
N ASN A 55 -36.69 60.73 -32.25
CA ASN A 55 -36.47 62.19 -32.20
C ASN A 55 -35.73 62.83 -30.99
N THR A 56 -34.54 63.40 -31.21
CA THR A 56 -34.30 64.87 -31.24
C THR A 56 -32.81 65.24 -31.33
N SER A 57 -32.51 66.11 -32.31
CA SER A 57 -31.53 67.22 -32.33
C SER A 57 -30.01 66.98 -32.20
N THR A 58 -29.33 67.15 -33.35
CA THR A 58 -27.92 67.55 -33.52
C THR A 58 -27.60 68.90 -32.85
N PRO A 59 -26.32 69.22 -32.52
CA PRO A 59 -25.41 69.78 -33.53
C PRO A 59 -23.97 69.23 -33.51
N ASN A 60 -23.49 69.00 -34.74
CA ASN A 60 -22.09 68.92 -35.17
C ASN A 60 -21.26 70.14 -34.68
N PRO A 61 -19.93 70.04 -34.48
CA PRO A 61 -19.01 70.25 -35.61
C PRO A 61 -17.72 69.37 -35.57
N ASN A 62 -17.46 68.61 -36.63
CA ASN A 62 -16.10 68.33 -37.16
C ASN A 62 -15.60 69.59 -37.92
N PRO A 63 -14.35 69.76 -38.42
CA PRO A 63 -13.13 68.89 -38.52
C PRO A 63 -11.81 69.67 -38.09
N PRO A 64 -10.52 69.25 -38.30
CA PRO A 64 -10.04 68.42 -39.42
C PRO A 64 -8.78 67.52 -39.28
N SER A 65 -8.72 66.56 -40.22
CA SER A 65 -7.58 66.22 -41.08
C SER A 65 -6.18 65.96 -40.48
N GLY A 66 -5.66 64.76 -40.74
CA GLY A 66 -4.37 64.63 -41.44
C GLY A 66 -3.33 63.71 -40.80
N GLY A 67 -2.76 62.80 -41.61
CA GLY A 67 -1.50 62.08 -41.33
C GLY A 67 -1.60 60.58 -41.61
N MET A 68 -1.50 60.14 -42.87
CA MET A 68 -0.25 59.71 -43.55
C MET A 68 0.27 58.32 -43.13
N ASN A 69 0.06 57.37 -44.05
CA ASN A 69 1.01 56.40 -44.61
C ASN A 69 1.89 55.52 -43.70
N GLY A 70 1.91 54.24 -44.10
CA GLY A 70 3.19 53.58 -44.36
C GLY A 70 3.50 52.42 -43.42
N GLY A 71 2.89 51.27 -43.68
CA GLY A 71 3.17 50.05 -42.95
C GLY A 71 2.54 48.82 -43.61
N ASP A 72 2.72 48.67 -44.92
CA ASP A 72 2.69 47.35 -45.54
C ASP A 72 3.87 46.54 -45.00
N THR A 73 3.75 46.08 -43.76
CA THR A 73 4.42 44.86 -43.29
C THR A 73 3.38 43.77 -43.27
N ASN A 74 2.96 43.38 -44.47
CA ASN A 74 2.61 41.99 -44.73
C ASN A 74 3.83 41.16 -44.29
N PRO A 75 3.79 40.39 -43.18
CA PRO A 75 4.84 39.43 -42.94
C PRO A 75 4.62 38.37 -44.00
N GLY A 76 5.46 38.44 -45.03
CA GLY A 76 5.43 37.54 -46.17
C GLY A 76 5.12 36.13 -45.70
N ASN A 77 3.99 35.62 -46.19
CA ASN A 77 3.63 34.23 -46.17
C ASN A 77 4.66 33.45 -47.02
N GLY A 78 5.89 33.33 -46.50
CA GLY A 78 6.91 32.36 -46.89
C GLY A 78 6.96 31.17 -45.93
N GLY A 79 5.93 31.02 -45.09
CA GLY A 79 5.89 30.18 -43.89
C GLY A 79 5.64 28.69 -44.12
N GLY A 80 6.08 28.12 -45.24
CA GLY A 80 5.87 26.69 -45.54
C GLY A 80 6.75 25.76 -44.71
N THR A 81 8.02 26.10 -44.55
CA THR A 81 9.02 25.22 -43.93
C THR A 81 9.33 25.60 -42.48
N ASP A 82 9.45 26.89 -42.18
CA ASP A 82 9.80 27.37 -40.84
C ASP A 82 8.69 27.08 -39.82
N ASN A 83 7.42 27.24 -40.23
CA ASN A 83 6.26 26.91 -39.39
C ASN A 83 6.15 25.38 -39.15
N ALA A 84 6.42 24.56 -40.17
CA ALA A 84 6.38 23.10 -40.04
C ALA A 84 7.49 22.58 -39.11
N ALA A 85 8.71 23.13 -39.23
CA ALA A 85 9.83 22.80 -38.36
C ALA A 85 9.57 23.22 -36.90
N GLN A 86 9.02 24.42 -36.69
CA GLN A 86 8.61 24.89 -35.36
C GLN A 86 7.53 23.99 -34.74
N GLN A 87 6.51 23.60 -35.51
CA GLN A 87 5.47 22.69 -35.03
C GLN A 87 6.02 21.31 -34.66
N LEU A 88 6.94 20.76 -35.45
CA LEU A 88 7.59 19.49 -35.13
C LEU A 88 8.42 19.59 -33.83
N ALA A 89 9.20 20.66 -33.67
CA ALA A 89 9.99 20.90 -32.48
C ALA A 89 9.11 21.06 -31.22
N ALA A 90 8.00 21.79 -31.33
CA ALA A 90 7.02 21.95 -30.26
C ALA A 90 6.36 20.61 -29.89
N ALA A 91 5.95 19.81 -30.88
CA ALA A 91 5.37 18.49 -30.66
C ALA A 91 6.35 17.53 -29.96
N ARG A 92 7.62 17.51 -30.39
CA ARG A 92 8.69 16.71 -29.77
C ARG A 92 8.95 17.13 -28.32
N THR A 93 8.95 18.44 -28.06
CA THR A 93 9.11 18.98 -26.70
C THR A 93 7.95 18.54 -25.80
N ALA A 94 6.70 18.68 -26.27
CA ALA A 94 5.53 18.26 -25.51
C ALA A 94 5.53 16.75 -25.19
N LEU A 95 5.88 15.91 -26.17
CA LEU A 95 6.02 14.47 -25.95
C LEU A 95 7.15 14.14 -24.97
N THR A 96 8.29 14.84 -25.05
CA THR A 96 9.42 14.69 -24.13
C THR A 96 9.00 15.00 -22.69
N THR A 97 8.31 16.12 -22.47
CA THR A 97 7.78 16.49 -21.15
C THR A 97 6.86 15.40 -20.60
N LEU A 98 5.98 14.85 -21.44
CA LEU A 98 5.09 13.78 -21.03
C LEU A 98 5.86 12.50 -20.68
N ILE A 99 6.87 12.10 -21.47
CA ILE A 99 7.72 10.93 -21.19
C ILE A 99 8.50 11.13 -19.88
N ASN A 100 8.95 12.34 -19.56
CA ASN A 100 9.66 12.62 -18.32
C ASN A 100 8.80 12.42 -17.05
N SER A 101 7.46 12.37 -17.18
CA SER A 101 6.55 12.01 -16.08
C SER A 101 6.48 10.50 -15.78
N ARG A 102 7.19 9.66 -16.55
CA ARG A 102 7.11 8.18 -16.47
C ARG A 102 7.22 7.63 -15.06
N THR A 103 8.28 8.00 -14.32
CA THR A 103 8.52 7.46 -12.98
C THR A 103 7.35 7.78 -12.05
N GLN A 104 6.95 9.06 -11.98
CA GLN A 104 5.83 9.50 -11.16
C GLN A 104 4.53 8.76 -11.50
N ASN A 105 4.22 8.61 -12.78
CA ASN A 105 2.98 7.95 -13.17
C ASN A 105 3.02 6.43 -12.99
N THR A 106 4.16 5.77 -13.21
CA THR A 106 4.27 4.31 -13.08
C THR A 106 4.37 3.84 -11.63
N GLU A 107 4.94 4.66 -10.73
CA GLU A 107 5.02 4.36 -9.29
C GLU A 107 3.64 4.32 -8.61
N LEU A 108 2.64 5.05 -9.14
CA LEU A 108 1.27 5.03 -8.62
C LEU A 108 0.56 3.68 -8.77
N TYR A 109 1.12 2.78 -9.59
CA TYR A 109 0.53 1.50 -9.98
C TYR A 109 1.41 0.29 -9.61
N VAL A 110 2.40 0.43 -8.73
CA VAL A 110 3.29 -0.70 -8.33
C VAL A 110 2.53 -1.92 -7.80
N ASP A 111 1.39 -1.71 -7.16
CA ASP A 111 0.53 -2.81 -6.67
C ASP A 111 -0.45 -3.32 -7.74
N TYR A 112 -0.47 -2.76 -8.94
CA TYR A 112 -1.42 -3.07 -10.02
C TYR A 112 -0.63 -3.43 -11.28
N ALA A 113 -0.01 -4.61 -11.28
CA ALA A 113 1.05 -4.94 -12.23
C ALA A 113 0.59 -4.90 -13.69
N LYS A 114 -0.65 -5.30 -14.00
CA LYS A 114 -1.21 -5.19 -15.36
C LYS A 114 -1.38 -3.75 -15.82
N ILE A 115 -1.90 -2.88 -14.94
CA ILE A 115 -2.04 -1.44 -15.21
C ILE A 115 -0.67 -0.81 -15.44
N GLN A 116 0.29 -1.11 -14.55
CA GLN A 116 1.65 -0.61 -14.64
C GLN A 116 2.34 -1.07 -15.93
N ASP A 117 2.28 -2.36 -16.27
CA ASP A 117 2.88 -2.94 -17.47
C ASP A 117 2.32 -2.30 -18.75
N THR A 118 1.00 -2.13 -18.83
CA THR A 118 0.34 -1.46 -19.97
C THR A 118 0.84 -0.02 -20.14
N LEU A 119 0.94 0.71 -19.02
CA LEU A 119 1.42 2.08 -19.03
C LEU A 119 2.91 2.17 -19.42
N VAL A 120 3.76 1.31 -18.85
CA VAL A 120 5.19 1.19 -19.18
C VAL A 120 5.38 0.92 -20.69
N LYS A 121 4.66 -0.06 -21.25
CA LYS A 121 4.70 -0.36 -22.68
C LYS A 121 4.29 0.83 -23.55
N THR A 122 3.31 1.61 -23.11
CA THR A 122 2.87 2.81 -23.84
C THR A 122 3.93 3.91 -23.78
N TYR A 123 4.59 4.11 -22.63
CA TYR A 123 5.75 5.00 -22.52
C TYR A 123 6.89 4.57 -23.44
N ASP A 124 7.21 3.27 -23.50
CA ASP A 124 8.27 2.75 -24.37
C ASP A 124 7.93 2.93 -25.85
N ALA A 125 6.67 2.70 -26.25
CA ALA A 125 6.20 2.95 -27.61
C ALA A 125 6.26 4.44 -27.98
N ALA A 126 5.83 5.32 -27.09
CA ALA A 126 5.91 6.77 -27.28
C ALA A 126 7.37 7.25 -27.42
N LYS A 127 8.28 6.70 -26.60
CA LYS A 127 9.71 6.96 -26.69
C LYS A 127 10.29 6.48 -28.01
N ALA A 128 9.91 5.29 -28.50
CA ALA A 128 10.38 4.80 -29.80
C ALA A 128 9.96 5.72 -30.95
N VAL A 129 8.75 6.29 -30.91
CA VAL A 129 8.30 7.29 -31.89
C VAL A 129 9.08 8.60 -31.77
N LEU A 130 9.38 9.06 -30.54
CA LEU A 130 10.20 10.24 -30.30
C LEU A 130 11.64 10.06 -30.82
N ASP A 131 12.27 8.93 -30.53
CA ASP A 131 13.66 8.64 -30.89
C ASP A 131 13.84 8.42 -32.41
N ASN A 132 12.77 8.08 -33.12
CA ASN A 132 12.79 7.97 -34.58
C ASN A 132 12.90 9.35 -35.25
N THR A 133 14.03 9.60 -35.91
CA THR A 133 14.33 10.85 -36.61
C THR A 133 13.43 11.08 -37.83
N ALA A 134 12.85 10.02 -38.41
CA ALA A 134 11.92 10.10 -39.53
C ALA A 134 10.46 10.38 -39.09
N SER A 135 10.16 10.39 -37.79
CA SER A 135 8.81 10.69 -37.29
C SER A 135 8.36 12.10 -37.68
N THR A 136 7.20 12.15 -38.35
CA THR A 136 6.52 13.39 -38.72
C THR A 136 5.81 14.04 -37.53
N THR A 137 5.39 15.30 -37.66
CA THR A 137 4.57 16.00 -36.64
C THR A 137 3.31 15.21 -36.29
N GLN A 138 2.67 14.58 -37.29
CA GLN A 138 1.50 13.73 -37.07
C GLN A 138 1.84 12.48 -36.23
N ASN A 139 2.97 11.83 -36.49
CA ASN A 139 3.39 10.66 -35.69
C ASN A 139 3.65 11.05 -34.23
N ILE A 140 4.34 12.17 -34.00
CA ILE A 140 4.64 12.66 -32.65
C ILE A 140 3.35 13.03 -31.90
N ASN A 141 2.42 13.75 -32.55
CA ASN A 141 1.14 14.11 -31.94
C ASN A 141 0.29 12.86 -31.64
N GLN A 142 0.24 11.87 -32.53
CA GLN A 142 -0.46 10.62 -32.28
C GLN A 142 0.14 9.86 -31.09
N ALA A 143 1.47 9.79 -30.99
CA ALA A 143 2.15 9.16 -29.85
C ALA A 143 1.86 9.90 -28.54
N LYS A 144 1.85 11.24 -28.56
CA LYS A 144 1.45 12.06 -27.41
C LYS A 144 0.03 11.77 -26.97
N THR A 145 -0.95 11.86 -27.86
CA THR A 145 -2.37 11.59 -27.55
C THR A 145 -2.57 10.15 -27.05
N THR A 146 -1.86 9.19 -27.63
CA THR A 146 -1.91 7.78 -27.19
C THR A 146 -1.40 7.65 -25.75
N LEU A 147 -0.28 8.30 -25.42
CA LEU A 147 0.28 8.27 -24.07
C LEU A 147 -0.62 9.00 -23.05
N GLU A 148 -1.18 10.17 -23.40
CA GLU A 148 -2.16 10.88 -22.56
C GLU A 148 -3.38 10.01 -22.27
N THR A 149 -3.89 9.33 -23.30
CA THR A 149 -5.02 8.41 -23.18
C THR A 149 -4.69 7.24 -22.25
N ALA A 150 -3.50 6.64 -22.37
CA ALA A 150 -3.08 5.54 -21.52
C ALA A 150 -2.87 5.96 -20.05
N ILE A 151 -2.34 7.17 -19.80
CA ILE A 151 -2.23 7.72 -18.44
C ILE A 151 -3.62 7.86 -17.80
N ASN A 152 -4.59 8.43 -18.54
CA ASN A 152 -5.97 8.56 -18.07
C ASN A 152 -6.62 7.19 -17.85
N ALA A 153 -6.43 6.25 -18.78
CA ALA A 153 -6.96 4.90 -18.69
C ALA A 153 -6.40 4.13 -17.49
N ALA A 154 -5.12 4.33 -17.14
CA ALA A 154 -4.52 3.72 -15.95
C ALA A 154 -5.20 4.23 -14.66
N ALA A 155 -5.48 5.53 -14.58
CA ALA A 155 -6.18 6.11 -13.43
C ALA A 155 -7.61 5.55 -13.30
N SER A 156 -8.37 5.52 -14.40
CA SER A 156 -9.71 4.95 -14.41
C SER A 156 -9.71 3.46 -14.09
N SER A 157 -8.77 2.69 -14.64
CA SER A 157 -8.66 1.25 -14.37
C SER A 157 -8.39 0.96 -12.91
N LYS A 158 -7.50 1.74 -12.26
CA LYS A 158 -7.26 1.62 -10.82
C LYS A 158 -8.52 1.93 -10.01
N GLN A 159 -9.26 2.97 -10.38
CA GLN A 159 -10.52 3.30 -9.72
C GLN A 159 -11.54 2.16 -9.83
N THR A 160 -11.71 1.60 -11.03
CA THR A 160 -12.61 0.47 -11.27
C THR A 160 -12.18 -0.77 -10.49
N PHE A 161 -10.89 -1.12 -10.52
CA PHE A 161 -10.36 -2.25 -9.75
C PHE A 161 -10.66 -2.07 -8.25
N ASN A 162 -10.40 -0.89 -7.71
CA ASN A 162 -10.60 -0.61 -6.28
C ASN A 162 -12.07 -0.70 -5.87
N GLN A 163 -12.98 -0.23 -6.73
CA GLN A 163 -14.43 -0.33 -6.48
C GLN A 163 -14.89 -1.79 -6.48
N GLN A 164 -14.41 -2.59 -7.44
CA GLN A 164 -14.77 -3.99 -7.57
C GLN A 164 -14.14 -4.87 -6.47
N ASN A 165 -12.95 -4.50 -5.99
CA ASN A 165 -12.16 -5.30 -5.04
C ASN A 165 -11.95 -4.57 -3.71
N ASN A 166 -12.92 -3.78 -3.26
CA ASN A 166 -12.78 -2.90 -2.09
C ASN A 166 -12.32 -3.65 -0.82
N ALA A 167 -12.86 -4.84 -0.58
CA ALA A 167 -12.48 -5.68 0.55
C ALA A 167 -10.99 -6.08 0.50
N LEU A 168 -10.52 -6.50 -0.68
CA LEU A 168 -9.11 -6.82 -0.90
C LEU A 168 -8.21 -5.61 -0.71
N VAL A 169 -8.54 -4.48 -1.32
CA VAL A 169 -7.74 -3.25 -1.20
C VAL A 169 -7.64 -2.81 0.25
N THR A 170 -8.75 -2.87 0.99
CA THR A 170 -8.79 -2.56 2.41
C THR A 170 -7.91 -3.51 3.22
N ALA A 171 -8.10 -4.83 3.07
CA ALA A 171 -7.35 -5.84 3.81
C ALA A 171 -5.84 -5.78 3.50
N TYR A 172 -5.48 -5.54 2.24
CA TYR A 172 -4.08 -5.43 1.81
C TYR A 172 -3.39 -4.20 2.39
N ASN A 173 -4.07 -3.05 2.42
CA ASN A 173 -3.53 -1.85 3.05
C ASN A 173 -3.38 -2.02 4.57
N GLN A 174 -4.36 -2.65 5.22
CA GLN A 174 -4.26 -2.98 6.64
C GLN A 174 -3.07 -3.92 6.92
N LEU A 175 -2.88 -4.96 6.09
CA LEU A 175 -1.75 -5.87 6.21
C LEU A 175 -0.41 -5.14 6.00
N LYS A 176 -0.32 -4.23 5.02
CA LYS A 176 0.88 -3.38 4.82
C LYS A 176 1.20 -2.55 6.06
N THR A 177 0.20 -1.88 6.64
CA THR A 177 0.37 -1.12 7.89
C THR A 177 0.83 -2.03 9.03
N ALA A 178 0.19 -3.19 9.18
CA ALA A 178 0.50 -4.13 10.26
C ALA A 178 1.92 -4.67 10.12
N VAL A 179 2.35 -5.09 8.91
CA VAL A 179 3.73 -5.51 8.62
C VAL A 179 4.74 -4.38 8.87
N GLY A 180 4.39 -3.12 8.58
CA GLY A 180 5.22 -1.96 8.87
C GLY A 180 5.53 -1.76 10.36
N ASN A 181 4.73 -2.34 11.26
CA ASN A 181 4.91 -2.25 12.71
C ASN A 181 5.79 -3.37 13.30
N GLU A 182 6.38 -4.22 12.45
CA GLU A 182 7.20 -5.37 12.88
C GLU A 182 8.26 -5.02 13.92
N SER A 183 9.09 -4.01 13.63
CA SER A 183 10.19 -3.63 14.53
C SER A 183 9.67 -3.26 15.93
N ALA A 184 8.61 -2.45 16.00
CA ALA A 184 8.01 -2.04 17.26
C ALA A 184 7.36 -3.21 18.01
N ALA A 185 6.73 -4.15 17.29
CA ALA A 185 6.13 -5.33 17.91
C ALA A 185 7.19 -6.31 18.45
N LEU A 186 8.27 -6.54 17.68
CA LEU A 186 9.34 -7.44 18.09
C LEU A 186 10.16 -6.88 19.26
N ALA A 187 10.29 -5.55 19.37
CA ALA A 187 10.93 -4.89 20.50
C ALA A 187 10.29 -5.23 21.86
N LYS A 188 8.98 -5.54 21.88
CA LYS A 188 8.25 -5.94 23.10
C LYS A 188 8.62 -7.34 23.61
N VAL A 189 9.26 -8.16 22.78
CA VAL A 189 9.53 -9.59 23.06
C VAL A 189 10.99 -9.97 22.80
N GLU A 190 11.93 -9.06 23.04
CA GLU A 190 13.36 -9.31 22.80
C GLU A 190 14.05 -10.18 23.83
N ASP A 191 13.54 -10.21 25.07
CA ASP A 191 14.09 -11.03 26.14
C ASP A 191 14.12 -12.51 25.74
N ALA A 192 15.21 -13.21 26.08
CA ALA A 192 15.41 -14.62 25.75
C ALA A 192 14.28 -15.52 26.27
N LYS A 193 13.61 -15.17 27.38
CA LYS A 193 12.46 -15.93 27.89
C LYS A 193 11.22 -15.85 26.99
N PHE A 194 11.16 -14.87 26.08
CA PHE A 194 10.08 -14.70 25.11
C PHE A 194 10.41 -15.29 23.73
N ALA A 195 11.48 -16.08 23.59
CA ALA A 195 11.96 -16.59 22.30
C ALA A 195 10.87 -17.27 21.44
N ARG A 196 9.96 -18.05 22.06
CA ARG A 196 8.85 -18.71 21.33
C ARG A 196 7.79 -17.72 20.84
N ILE A 197 7.49 -16.68 21.63
CA ILE A 197 6.57 -15.61 21.22
C ILE A 197 7.17 -14.85 20.04
N LYS A 198 8.46 -14.51 20.14
CA LYS A 198 9.23 -13.87 19.07
C LYS A 198 9.25 -14.70 17.79
N GLU A 199 9.52 -16.00 17.88
CA GLU A 199 9.54 -16.93 16.74
C GLU A 199 8.19 -16.98 16.02
N ASN A 200 7.09 -17.03 16.77
CA ASN A 200 5.74 -16.98 16.20
C ASN A 200 5.47 -15.65 15.49
N LEU A 201 5.78 -14.52 16.12
CA LEU A 201 5.59 -13.20 15.51
C LEU A 201 6.40 -13.06 14.21
N VAL A 202 7.68 -13.43 14.22
CA VAL A 202 8.54 -13.40 13.03
C VAL A 202 7.93 -14.24 11.90
N THR A 203 7.39 -15.41 12.22
CA THR A 203 6.72 -16.28 11.22
C THR A 203 5.51 -15.59 10.60
N LEU A 204 4.66 -14.96 11.42
CA LEU A 204 3.48 -14.22 10.96
C LEU A 204 3.86 -12.99 10.12
N TYR A 205 4.87 -12.22 10.55
CA TYR A 205 5.38 -11.08 9.78
C TYR A 205 5.93 -11.52 8.42
N ASN A 206 6.68 -12.62 8.37
CA ASN A 206 7.20 -13.15 7.11
C ASN A 206 6.08 -13.61 6.17
N ALA A 207 5.03 -14.25 6.70
CA ALA A 207 3.84 -14.60 5.92
C ALA A 207 3.14 -13.34 5.35
N GLY A 208 2.99 -12.30 6.17
CA GLY A 208 2.47 -10.99 5.73
C GLY A 208 3.32 -10.35 4.64
N LYS A 209 4.65 -10.33 4.80
CA LYS A 209 5.61 -9.83 3.79
C LYS A 209 5.49 -10.56 2.47
N MET A 210 5.34 -11.88 2.49
CA MET A 210 5.16 -12.67 1.27
C MET A 210 3.89 -12.30 0.50
N LEU A 211 2.82 -11.90 1.19
CA LEU A 211 1.58 -11.47 0.56
C LEU A 211 1.68 -10.05 0.01
N ILE A 212 2.23 -9.10 0.78
CA ILE A 212 2.39 -7.70 0.31
C ILE A 212 3.49 -7.52 -0.75
N ALA A 213 4.30 -8.55 -0.99
CA ALA A 213 5.23 -8.59 -2.12
C ALA A 213 4.53 -8.96 -3.45
N LYS A 214 3.30 -9.47 -3.40
CA LYS A 214 2.48 -9.74 -4.60
C LYS A 214 1.64 -8.50 -4.92
N PRO A 215 1.47 -8.15 -6.21
CA PRO A 215 0.55 -7.10 -6.58
C PRO A 215 -0.91 -7.51 -6.27
N LEU A 216 -1.77 -6.53 -6.06
CA LEU A 216 -3.22 -6.71 -5.97
C LEU A 216 -3.79 -7.32 -7.26
N GLU A 217 -3.24 -6.91 -8.41
CA GLU A 217 -3.54 -7.44 -9.73
C GLU A 217 -2.24 -7.87 -10.42
N GLY A 218 -2.13 -9.16 -10.76
CA GLY A 218 -1.04 -9.72 -11.56
C GLY A 218 -1.06 -9.19 -13.00
N ILE A 219 0.05 -9.37 -13.73
CA ILE A 219 0.18 -8.92 -15.13
C ILE A 219 -0.86 -9.59 -16.05
N ASP A 220 -1.22 -10.84 -15.75
CA ASP A 220 -2.26 -11.62 -16.40
C ASP A 220 -3.69 -11.18 -16.02
N GLY A 221 -3.84 -10.27 -15.07
CA GLY A 221 -5.11 -9.86 -14.48
C GLY A 221 -5.58 -10.74 -13.34
N ALA A 222 -4.76 -11.68 -12.86
CA ALA A 222 -5.10 -12.49 -11.69
C ALA A 222 -5.18 -11.59 -10.44
N VAL A 223 -6.28 -11.68 -9.71
CA VAL A 223 -6.51 -10.90 -8.50
C VAL A 223 -5.95 -11.65 -7.30
N LEU A 224 -5.26 -10.92 -6.40
CA LEU A 224 -4.77 -11.49 -5.14
C LEU A 224 -5.92 -12.01 -4.29
N ASP A 225 -5.73 -13.17 -3.67
CA ASP A 225 -6.73 -13.83 -2.84
C ASP A 225 -7.01 -13.02 -1.55
N VAL A 226 -8.22 -12.46 -1.45
CA VAL A 226 -8.68 -11.66 -0.31
C VAL A 226 -8.73 -12.47 0.99
N ASP A 227 -9.03 -13.77 0.94
CA ASP A 227 -9.13 -14.60 2.12
C ASP A 227 -7.75 -14.88 2.70
N GLN A 228 -6.74 -15.05 1.85
CA GLN A 228 -5.34 -15.19 2.30
C GLN A 228 -4.84 -13.92 2.99
N VAL A 229 -5.12 -12.75 2.39
CA VAL A 229 -4.74 -11.45 2.94
C VAL A 229 -5.44 -11.19 4.27
N THR A 230 -6.75 -11.46 4.32
CA THR A 230 -7.56 -11.26 5.53
C THR A 230 -7.10 -12.19 6.65
N GLN A 231 -6.88 -13.48 6.37
CA GLN A 231 -6.39 -14.43 7.38
C GLN A 231 -5.01 -14.05 7.93
N ALA A 232 -4.09 -13.61 7.07
CA ALA A 232 -2.78 -13.17 7.52
C ALA A 232 -2.89 -11.93 8.43
N ASN A 233 -3.75 -10.98 8.05
CA ASN A 233 -4.02 -9.77 8.84
C ASN A 233 -4.64 -10.12 10.20
N THR A 234 -5.66 -10.98 10.24
CA THR A 234 -6.32 -11.44 11.47
C THR A 234 -5.31 -12.10 12.42
N LYS A 235 -4.54 -13.09 11.94
CA LYS A 235 -3.54 -13.78 12.79
C LYS A 235 -2.50 -12.82 13.35
N LEU A 236 -2.07 -11.85 12.55
CA LEU A 236 -1.08 -10.86 13.00
C LEU A 236 -1.66 -9.89 14.02
N GLN A 237 -2.91 -9.43 13.84
CA GLN A 237 -3.62 -8.62 14.82
C GLN A 237 -3.88 -9.37 16.13
N GLU A 238 -4.28 -10.64 16.08
CA GLU A 238 -4.47 -11.48 17.26
C GLU A 238 -3.17 -11.68 18.04
N ALA A 239 -2.06 -11.97 17.32
CA ALA A 239 -0.77 -12.21 17.95
C ALA A 239 -0.10 -10.93 18.48
N THR A 240 -0.42 -9.76 17.92
CA THR A 240 0.11 -8.46 18.36
C THR A 240 -0.86 -7.70 19.26
N ASN A 241 -2.04 -8.26 19.54
CA ASN A 241 -2.99 -7.68 20.46
C ASN A 241 -2.36 -7.47 21.85
N GLU A 242 -2.45 -6.25 22.37
CA GLU A 242 -1.73 -5.86 23.59
C GLU A 242 -2.09 -6.73 24.80
N ASN A 243 -3.37 -7.10 24.94
CA ASN A 243 -3.83 -7.92 26.06
C ASN A 243 -3.26 -9.34 25.96
N SER A 244 -3.37 -9.95 24.77
CA SER A 244 -2.84 -11.29 24.49
C SER A 244 -1.33 -11.34 24.69
N LEU A 245 -0.60 -10.35 24.13
CA LEU A 245 0.85 -10.28 24.21
C LEU A 245 1.33 -10.06 25.67
N THR A 246 0.64 -9.20 26.41
CA THR A 246 0.92 -8.96 27.84
C THR A 246 0.71 -10.24 28.66
N GLN A 247 -0.40 -10.95 28.44
CA GLN A 247 -0.66 -12.20 29.16
C GLN A 247 0.37 -13.28 28.82
N GLN A 248 0.74 -13.43 27.54
CA GLN A 248 1.75 -14.39 27.11
C GLN A 248 3.14 -14.09 27.72
N THR A 249 3.53 -12.82 27.74
CA THR A 249 4.83 -12.40 28.33
C THR A 249 4.84 -12.54 29.86
N GLN A 250 3.74 -12.26 30.55
CA GLN A 250 3.61 -12.54 31.98
C GLN A 250 3.73 -14.04 32.28
N ASN A 251 3.05 -14.89 31.52
CA ASN A 251 3.13 -16.34 31.67
C ASN A 251 4.55 -16.86 31.45
N ALA A 252 5.24 -16.39 30.40
CA ALA A 252 6.63 -16.73 30.13
C ALA A 252 7.58 -16.26 31.24
N THR A 253 7.33 -15.07 31.82
CA THR A 253 8.10 -14.54 32.95
C THR A 253 7.91 -15.41 34.19
N ASN A 254 6.66 -15.75 34.53
CA ASN A 254 6.36 -16.63 35.67
C ASN A 254 7.01 -18.01 35.51
N LEU A 255 6.98 -18.59 34.30
CA LEU A 255 7.63 -19.86 34.03
C LEU A 255 9.16 -19.78 34.18
N ALA A 256 9.78 -18.69 33.72
CA ALA A 256 11.24 -18.51 33.80
C ALA A 256 11.71 -18.23 35.23
N ASP A 257 10.99 -17.37 35.94
CA ASP A 257 11.48 -16.75 37.19
C ASP A 257 10.84 -17.37 38.45
N SER A 258 9.60 -17.86 38.36
CA SER A 258 8.86 -18.39 39.51
C SER A 258 8.86 -19.93 39.60
N PHE A 259 9.31 -20.63 38.55
CA PHE A 259 9.47 -22.07 38.61
C PHE A 259 10.70 -22.43 39.44
N VAL A 260 10.52 -22.50 40.76
CA VAL A 260 11.56 -22.99 41.66
C VAL A 260 11.81 -24.46 41.35
N LYS A 261 12.92 -24.76 40.66
CA LYS A 261 13.45 -26.12 40.54
C LYS A 261 13.88 -26.59 41.92
N GLN A 262 12.94 -27.12 42.69
CA GLN A 262 13.27 -27.76 43.95
C GLN A 262 14.07 -29.03 43.62
N VAL A 263 15.37 -29.02 43.95
CA VAL A 263 16.13 -30.26 43.98
C VAL A 263 15.46 -31.14 45.02
N ILE A 264 15.09 -32.38 44.64
CA ILE A 264 14.54 -33.35 45.59
C ILE A 264 15.60 -33.58 46.68
N ASN A 265 15.41 -32.93 47.83
CA ASN A 265 16.26 -33.11 48.98
C ASN A 265 15.64 -34.17 49.88
N LYS A 266 16.30 -35.33 50.00
CA LYS A 266 15.86 -36.43 50.87
C LYS A 266 15.59 -35.99 52.30
N THR A 267 16.26 -34.96 52.83
CA THR A 267 16.04 -34.46 54.19
C THR A 267 14.81 -33.56 54.33
N LYS A 268 14.26 -33.06 53.22
CA LYS A 268 13.04 -32.23 53.19
C LYS A 268 11.80 -33.01 52.73
N ILE A 269 11.95 -34.27 52.33
CA ILE A 269 10.83 -35.19 52.17
C ILE A 269 10.51 -35.76 53.56
N THR A 270 9.64 -35.07 54.29
CA THR A 270 9.12 -35.57 55.57
C THR A 270 7.91 -36.46 55.29
N GLY A 271 8.17 -37.73 55.03
CA GLY A 271 7.16 -38.80 55.09
C GLY A 271 7.49 -39.69 56.28
N THR A 272 6.51 -39.98 57.12
CA THR A 272 6.59 -41.18 57.97
C THR A 272 6.84 -42.37 57.04
N THR A 273 7.69 -43.31 57.44
CA THR A 273 7.78 -44.61 56.78
C THR A 273 6.41 -45.28 56.86
N ASN A 274 5.55 -45.00 55.88
CA ASN A 274 4.36 -45.79 55.66
C ASN A 274 4.86 -47.04 54.95
N THR A 275 4.85 -48.16 55.67
CA THR A 275 5.15 -49.50 55.16
C THR A 275 4.04 -50.04 54.26
N GLU A 276 2.99 -49.25 54.01
CA GLU A 276 1.99 -49.57 53.01
C GLU A 276 2.60 -49.49 51.61
N LYS A 277 2.22 -50.45 50.75
CA LYS A 277 2.62 -50.48 49.33
C LYS A 277 2.34 -49.11 48.72
N GLN A 278 3.40 -48.44 48.24
CA GLN A 278 3.21 -47.28 47.39
C GLN A 278 2.30 -47.68 46.22
N PRO A 279 1.19 -46.96 45.95
CA PRO A 279 0.46 -47.16 44.71
C PRO A 279 1.45 -46.91 43.57
N GLY A 280 1.61 -47.89 42.68
CA GLY A 280 2.75 -48.02 41.77
C GLY A 280 2.91 -46.93 40.71
N ASN A 281 2.13 -45.86 40.74
CA ASN A 281 2.15 -44.78 39.75
C ASN A 281 2.12 -43.40 40.42
N TYR A 282 3.29 -42.89 40.83
CA TYR A 282 3.48 -41.44 40.87
C TYR A 282 3.93 -41.00 39.47
N SER A 283 2.97 -40.52 38.68
CA SER A 283 3.27 -39.73 37.49
C SER A 283 3.09 -38.27 37.84
N PHE A 284 4.09 -37.43 37.56
CA PHE A 284 3.85 -36.00 37.44
C PHE A 284 2.90 -35.82 36.25
N VAL A 285 1.62 -35.59 36.52
CA VAL A 285 0.70 -35.08 35.50
C VAL A 285 1.06 -33.62 35.28
N GLY A 286 2.03 -33.37 34.40
CA GLY A 286 2.07 -32.10 33.71
C GLY A 286 0.76 -32.01 32.94
N TYR A 287 -0.12 -31.08 33.31
CA TYR A 287 -1.30 -30.78 32.52
C TYR A 287 -0.85 -30.14 31.21
N SER A 288 -0.53 -30.97 30.21
CA SER A 288 -0.51 -30.55 28.82
C SER A 288 -1.97 -30.55 28.37
N VAL A 289 -2.67 -29.44 28.57
CA VAL A 289 -4.00 -29.28 27.99
C VAL A 289 -3.79 -29.10 26.49
N ASP A 290 -4.15 -30.12 25.72
CA ASP A 290 -4.15 -30.04 24.26
C ASP A 290 -5.34 -29.17 23.85
N LEU A 291 -5.07 -27.96 23.34
CA LEU A 291 -6.07 -26.92 23.05
C LEU A 291 -7.01 -27.25 21.86
N ASN A 292 -6.94 -28.46 21.29
CA ASN A 292 -7.62 -28.80 20.02
C ASN A 292 -8.72 -29.87 20.11
N THR A 293 -9.24 -30.22 21.29
CA THR A 293 -10.32 -31.22 21.40
C THR A 293 -11.72 -30.58 21.42
N ILE A 294 -12.27 -30.32 20.23
CA ILE A 294 -13.72 -30.15 20.05
C ILE A 294 -14.38 -31.47 20.45
N THR A 295 -15.03 -31.49 21.62
CA THR A 295 -15.75 -32.66 22.11
C THR A 295 -17.25 -32.51 21.81
N THR A 296 -17.74 -33.18 20.77
CA THR A 296 -19.18 -33.51 20.66
C THR A 296 -19.52 -34.55 21.72
N ARG A 297 -20.43 -34.19 22.62
CA ARG A 297 -20.82 -34.97 23.81
C ARG A 297 -22.01 -35.90 23.51
N THR A 298 -21.83 -37.20 23.75
CA THR A 298 -22.88 -38.22 24.00
C THR A 298 -22.16 -39.35 24.74
N GLY A 299 -22.54 -39.92 25.88
CA GLY A 299 -23.58 -39.77 26.89
C GLY A 299 -23.28 -40.82 27.99
N ASN A 300 -23.66 -40.52 29.24
CA ASN A 300 -23.86 -41.41 30.40
C ASN A 300 -22.75 -42.38 30.87
N ASN A 301 -22.19 -42.12 32.07
CA ASN A 301 -22.59 -42.85 33.29
C ASN A 301 -22.13 -42.13 34.59
N SER A 302 -22.86 -42.40 35.67
CA SER A 302 -23.05 -41.59 36.89
C SER A 302 -21.97 -41.62 37.98
N GLN A 303 -21.95 -40.49 38.72
CA GLN A 303 -21.68 -40.28 40.17
C GLN A 303 -20.29 -40.66 40.73
N THR A 304 -19.59 -39.81 41.48
CA THR A 304 -20.08 -39.13 42.70
C THR A 304 -19.57 -37.70 42.88
N SER A 305 -20.44 -36.90 43.47
CA SER A 305 -20.34 -35.49 43.83
C SER A 305 -19.29 -35.17 44.91
N SER A 306 -18.46 -34.18 44.63
CA SER A 306 -18.07 -33.16 45.62
C SER A 306 -18.15 -31.77 44.95
N SER A 307 -19.19 -31.03 45.32
CA SER A 307 -19.26 -29.56 45.36
C SER A 307 -17.95 -28.99 45.93
N SER A 308 -17.41 -27.84 45.52
CA SER A 308 -17.98 -26.61 44.97
C SER A 308 -16.84 -25.73 44.43
N ASP A 309 -17.13 -24.97 43.38
CA ASP A 309 -16.65 -23.61 43.10
C ASP A 309 -15.14 -23.30 43.11
N ASN A 310 -14.53 -23.42 41.92
CA ASN A 310 -13.97 -22.28 41.17
C ASN A 310 -13.17 -22.81 39.99
N LEU A 311 -13.78 -22.82 38.80
CA LEU A 311 -13.03 -22.79 37.55
C LEU A 311 -13.15 -21.37 37.01
N PRO A 312 -12.04 -20.70 36.64
CA PRO A 312 -12.13 -19.43 35.96
C PRO A 312 -12.85 -19.66 34.62
N SER A 313 -13.92 -18.91 34.38
CA SER A 313 -14.45 -18.72 33.05
C SER A 313 -13.39 -18.01 32.19
N TRP A 314 -13.20 -18.50 30.96
CA TRP A 314 -12.37 -17.88 29.92
C TRP A 314 -12.79 -16.45 29.62
#